data_AF-A0A0F8WXS3-F1
#
_entry.id   AF-A0A0F8WXS3-F1
#
_cell.length_a   1.000
_cell.length_b   1.000
_cell.length_c   1.000
_cell.angle_alpha   90.00
_cell.angle_beta   90.00
_cell.angle_gamma   90.00
#
_symmetry.space_group_name_H-M   'P 1'
#
loop_
_entity.id
_entity.type
_entity.pdbx_description
1 polymer ?
#
loop_
_entity_poly.entity_id
_entity_poly.type
_entity_poly.pdbx_seq_one_letter_code
_entity_poly.pdbx_strand_id
1 'polypeptide(L)'
;MSWWVSLNKDGKLVEVKLFEEGGTYCLGGANAADLNITYNYGPYFHICLDKKKGLRWLDGKKARDAIARIERAVKELGTDKDNNYWKSTPGNAGYALSTLLKWAKRYPEAIFEVD
;
A
#
# COMPACT_ATOMS: atom_id res chain seq x y z
N MET A 1 13.73 -8.23 -1.60
CA MET A 1 13.62 -7.06 -0.72
C MET A 1 12.22 -6.46 -0.88
N SER A 2 11.63 -5.95 0.19
CA SER A 2 10.26 -5.42 0.22
C SER A 2 10.16 -4.23 1.15
N TRP A 3 9.14 -3.38 0.94
CA TRP A 3 8.76 -2.31 1.83
C TRP A 3 7.81 -2.84 2.88
N TRP A 4 7.92 -2.33 4.09
CA TRP A 4 6.86 -2.45 5.09
C TRP A 4 6.04 -1.16 5.08
N VAL A 5 4.75 -1.24 4.79
CA VAL A 5 3.85 -0.08 4.83
C VAL A 5 2.88 -0.24 5.98
N SER A 6 2.82 0.75 6.87
CA SER A 6 1.89 0.75 7.98
C SER A 6 1.07 2.05 8.07
N LEU A 7 -0.02 2.01 8.84
CA LEU A 7 -0.85 3.18 9.12
C LEU A 7 -0.96 3.42 10.63
N ASN A 8 -0.44 4.55 11.10
CA ASN A 8 -0.30 4.88 12.52
C ASN A 8 -1.23 6.04 12.92
N LYS A 9 -1.97 5.90 14.01
CA LYS A 9 -2.76 6.97 14.63
C LYS A 9 -2.42 7.07 16.11
N ASP A 10 -2.01 8.27 16.55
CA ASP A 10 -1.67 8.56 17.94
C ASP A 10 -0.60 7.62 18.54
N GLY A 11 0.37 7.19 17.72
CA GLY A 11 1.45 6.30 18.13
C GLY A 11 1.07 4.81 18.17
N LYS A 12 -0.11 4.44 17.66
CA LYS A 12 -0.57 3.05 17.57
C LYS A 12 -0.98 2.70 16.14
N LEU A 13 -0.66 1.48 15.72
CA LEU A 13 -1.18 0.95 14.45
C LEU A 13 -2.70 0.87 14.50
N VAL A 14 -3.36 1.36 13.46
CA VAL A 14 -4.82 1.28 13.37
C VAL A 14 -5.23 -0.17 13.12
N GLU A 15 -6.29 -0.62 13.79
CA GLU A 15 -6.83 -1.95 13.56
C GLU A 15 -7.62 -1.98 12.25
N VAL A 16 -7.30 -2.89 11.33
CA VAL A 16 -8.08 -3.15 10.11
C VAL A 16 -8.66 -4.55 10.17
N LYS A 17 -9.94 -4.69 9.80
CA LYS A 17 -10.59 -6.00 9.72
C LYS A 17 -10.01 -6.75 8.51
N LEU A 18 -9.19 -7.76 8.81
CA LEU A 18 -8.58 -8.84 8.01
C LEU A 18 -8.15 -8.56 6.55
N PHE A 19 -6.82 -8.61 6.36
CA PHE A 19 -6.01 -9.10 5.23
C PHE A 19 -6.73 -9.52 3.93
N GLU A 20 -6.40 -8.83 2.84
CA GLU A 20 -6.35 -9.41 1.49
C GLU A 20 -4.90 -9.30 0.97
N GLU A 21 -4.15 -10.39 1.18
CA GLU A 21 -2.90 -10.82 0.53
C GLU A 21 -1.86 -9.74 0.12
N GLY A 22 -0.90 -9.50 1.01
CA GLY A 22 0.47 -9.08 0.65
C GLY A 22 1.44 -10.22 0.96
N GLY A 23 2.38 -10.48 0.06
CA GLY A 23 3.27 -11.64 0.14
C GLY A 23 4.24 -11.58 1.32
N THR A 24 3.80 -12.14 2.45
CA THR A 24 4.55 -12.98 3.39
C THR A 24 3.48 -13.77 4.15
N TYR A 25 3.54 -15.10 4.09
CA TYR A 25 2.57 -15.97 4.77
C TYR A 25 2.62 -15.74 6.29
N CYS A 26 1.63 -15.02 6.82
CA CYS A 26 1.18 -15.18 8.20
C CYS A 26 -0.19 -15.87 8.16
N LEU A 27 -0.20 -17.18 8.45
CA LEU A 27 -1.41 -17.93 8.77
C LEU A 27 -2.05 -17.28 10.01
N GLY A 28 -3.09 -16.48 9.80
CA GLY A 28 -3.74 -15.69 10.83
C GLY A 28 -3.54 -14.20 10.56
N GLY A 29 -4.48 -13.63 9.80
CA GLY A 29 -4.46 -12.22 9.42
C GLY A 29 -4.15 -11.32 10.60
N ALA A 30 -3.08 -10.54 10.47
CA ALA A 30 -2.79 -9.49 11.42
C ALA A 30 -3.94 -8.49 11.37
N ASN A 31 -4.54 -8.20 12.54
CA ASN A 31 -5.57 -7.18 12.68
C ASN A 31 -4.99 -5.75 12.57
N ALA A 32 -3.71 -5.60 12.24
CA ALA A 32 -3.01 -4.34 12.11
C ALA A 32 -2.96 -3.90 10.64
N ALA A 33 -2.96 -2.58 10.40
CA ALA A 33 -2.76 -2.02 9.07
C ALA A 33 -1.28 -2.05 8.71
N ASP A 34 -0.74 -3.25 8.48
CA ASP A 34 0.63 -3.50 8.05
C ASP A 34 0.69 -4.41 6.80
N LEU A 35 1.39 -3.96 5.76
CA LEU A 35 1.45 -4.64 4.47
C LEU A 35 2.88 -4.71 3.96
N ASN A 36 3.34 -5.93 3.67
CA ASN A 36 4.60 -6.14 2.96
C ASN A 36 4.39 -5.97 1.45
N ILE A 37 5.15 -5.09 0.81
CA ILE A 37 5.07 -4.83 -0.64
C ILE A 37 6.43 -5.07 -1.29
N THR A 38 6.53 -5.97 -2.27
CA THR A 38 7.79 -6.27 -2.97
C THR A 38 8.38 -5.06 -3.71
N TYR A 39 9.71 -4.92 -3.70
CA TYR A 39 10.42 -3.89 -4.48
C TYR A 39 10.22 -4.02 -5.99
N ASN A 40 9.80 -5.19 -6.46
CA ASN A 40 9.54 -5.45 -7.88
C ASN A 40 8.49 -4.51 -8.46
N TYR A 41 7.57 -3.99 -7.64
CA TYR A 41 6.55 -3.03 -8.09
C TYR A 41 7.06 -1.59 -8.20
N GLY A 42 8.28 -1.33 -7.74
CA GLY A 42 8.89 0.00 -7.68
C GLY A 42 8.74 0.84 -8.95
N PRO A 43 9.05 0.32 -10.15
CA PRO A 43 8.90 1.09 -11.39
C PRO A 43 7.50 1.70 -11.56
N TYR A 44 6.44 0.96 -11.21
CA TYR A 44 5.07 1.46 -11.29
C TYR A 44 4.84 2.58 -10.28
N PHE A 45 5.31 2.43 -9.04
CA PHE A 45 5.16 3.45 -8.01
C PHE A 45 5.92 4.74 -8.34
N HIS A 46 7.09 4.63 -8.97
CA HIS A 46 7.80 5.81 -9.45
C HIS A 46 7.01 6.54 -10.55
N ILE A 47 6.28 5.82 -11.38
CA ILE A 47 5.48 6.42 -12.45
C ILE A 47 4.21 7.08 -11.89
N CYS A 48 3.46 6.38 -11.03
CA CYS A 48 2.11 6.81 -10.63
C CYS A 48 2.03 7.62 -9.32
N LEU A 49 2.98 7.42 -8.38
CA LEU A 49 2.99 8.15 -7.10
C LEU A 49 4.00 9.29 -7.13
N ASP A 50 5.28 9.00 -7.37
CA ASP A 50 6.33 10.02 -7.37
C ASP A 50 7.59 9.54 -8.09
N LYS A 51 8.03 10.30 -9.10
CA LYS A 51 9.18 9.96 -9.93
C LYS A 51 10.46 9.70 -9.13
N LYS A 52 10.66 10.40 -8.01
CA LYS A 52 11.89 10.30 -7.20
C LYS A 52 11.75 9.32 -6.05
N LYS A 53 10.62 9.35 -5.34
CA LYS A 53 10.42 8.59 -4.10
C LYS A 53 9.63 7.29 -4.27
N GLY A 54 8.90 7.13 -5.37
CA GLY A 54 8.03 5.96 -5.58
C GLY A 54 7.06 5.78 -4.42
N LEU A 55 7.04 4.57 -3.84
CA LEU A 55 6.17 4.24 -2.70
C LEU A 55 6.51 5.05 -1.45
N ARG A 56 7.80 5.37 -1.22
CA ARG A 56 8.27 6.20 -0.09
C ARG A 56 7.79 7.64 -0.16
N TRP A 57 7.06 8.04 -1.21
CA TRP A 57 6.33 9.30 -1.19
C TRP A 57 5.23 9.33 -0.11
N LEU A 58 4.68 8.17 0.24
CA LEU A 58 3.66 8.06 1.29
C LEU A 58 4.22 8.29 2.69
N ASP A 59 5.52 8.06 2.90
CA ASP A 59 6.14 8.13 4.21
C ASP A 59 5.94 9.49 4.89
N GLY A 60 5.43 9.46 6.13
CA GLY A 60 5.10 10.62 6.94
C GLY A 60 3.85 11.39 6.49
N LYS A 61 3.08 10.91 5.51
CA LYS A 61 1.87 11.60 5.04
C LYS A 61 0.63 11.20 5.82
N LYS A 62 -0.23 12.18 6.11
CA LYS A 62 -1.59 11.88 6.53
C LYS A 62 -2.33 11.16 5.42
N ALA A 63 -3.12 10.15 5.79
CA ALA A 63 -3.74 9.26 4.83
C ALA A 63 -4.70 10.03 3.90
N ARG A 64 -5.47 10.98 4.45
CA ARG A 64 -6.37 11.86 3.68
C ARG A 64 -5.67 12.63 2.56
N ASP A 65 -4.43 13.05 2.78
CA ASP A 65 -3.67 13.84 1.81
C ASP A 65 -3.14 12.96 0.65
N ALA A 66 -3.08 11.65 0.87
CA ALA A 66 -2.65 10.68 -0.12
C ALA A 66 -3.79 10.08 -0.95
N ILE A 67 -5.05 10.09 -0.45
CA ILE A 67 -6.22 9.42 -1.07
C ILE A 67 -6.31 9.70 -2.56
N ALA A 68 -6.38 10.96 -2.97
CA ALA A 68 -6.61 11.33 -4.37
C ALA A 68 -5.49 10.83 -5.31
N ARG A 69 -4.24 10.79 -4.81
CA ARG A 69 -3.11 10.31 -5.60
C ARG A 69 -3.11 8.78 -5.70
N ILE A 70 -3.35 8.09 -4.59
CA ILE A 70 -3.44 6.63 -4.57
C ILE A 70 -4.61 6.16 -5.45
N GLU A 71 -5.77 6.84 -5.38
CA GLU A 71 -6.94 6.52 -6.19
C GLU A 71 -6.68 6.64 -7.70
N ARG A 72 -6.00 7.70 -8.13
CA ARG A 72 -5.55 7.83 -9.52
C ARG A 72 -4.59 6.69 -9.92
N ALA A 73 -3.61 6.39 -9.07
CA ALA A 73 -2.65 5.33 -9.32
C ALA A 73 -3.31 3.95 -9.46
N VAL A 74 -4.28 3.63 -8.60
CA VAL A 74 -5.09 2.39 -8.68
C VAL A 74 -5.86 2.33 -9.99
N LYS A 75 -6.47 3.46 -10.41
CA LYS A 75 -7.19 3.53 -11.68
C LYS A 75 -6.28 3.34 -12.90
N GLU A 76 -5.07 3.90 -12.87
CA GLU A 76 -4.09 3.79 -13.96
C GLU A 76 -3.50 2.38 -14.08
N LEU A 77 -3.21 1.74 -12.95
CA LEU A 77 -2.57 0.41 -12.92
C LEU A 77 -3.56 -0.75 -13.03
N GLY A 78 -4.82 -0.52 -12.65
CA GLY A 78 -5.81 -1.57 -12.47
C GLY A 78 -5.52 -2.45 -11.26
N THR A 79 -6.38 -3.43 -11.01
CA THR A 79 -6.25 -4.36 -9.85
C THR A 79 -6.37 -5.82 -10.27
N ASP A 80 -6.23 -6.12 -11.57
CA ASP A 80 -6.27 -7.48 -12.09
C ASP A 80 -4.94 -8.18 -11.81
N LYS A 81 -4.92 -8.97 -10.73
CA LYS A 81 -3.70 -9.55 -10.16
C LYS A 81 -3.29 -10.83 -10.90
N ASP A 82 -1.99 -11.00 -11.04
CA ASP A 82 -1.39 -12.28 -11.44
C ASP A 82 -1.31 -13.21 -10.22
N ASN A 83 -1.45 -14.52 -10.44
CA ASN A 83 -1.32 -15.52 -9.37
C ASN A 83 0.06 -15.50 -8.71
N ASN A 84 1.10 -15.07 -9.43
CA ASN A 84 2.42 -14.86 -8.85
C ASN A 84 2.53 -13.44 -8.28
N TYR A 85 2.41 -13.33 -6.95
CA TYR A 85 2.63 -12.09 -6.22
C TYR A 85 3.96 -11.41 -6.57
N TRP A 86 5.06 -12.15 -6.70
CA TRP A 86 6.37 -11.53 -6.95
C TRP A 86 6.50 -10.94 -8.36
N LYS A 87 5.57 -11.27 -9.28
CA LYS A 87 5.60 -10.80 -10.65
C LYS A 87 5.27 -9.31 -10.70
N SER A 88 6.17 -8.54 -11.33
CA SER A 88 5.99 -7.11 -11.51
C SER A 88 4.99 -6.82 -12.63
N THR A 89 3.69 -6.84 -12.30
CA THR A 89 2.61 -6.44 -13.22
C THR A 89 1.94 -5.16 -12.73
N PRO A 90 1.33 -4.36 -13.64
CA PRO A 90 0.54 -3.20 -13.23
C PRO A 90 -0.56 -3.58 -12.24
N GLY A 91 -1.31 -4.64 -12.53
CA GLY A 91 -2.41 -5.08 -11.68
C GLY A 91 -1.99 -5.57 -10.29
N ASN A 92 -0.84 -6.23 -10.15
CA ASN A 92 -0.28 -6.58 -8.84
C ASN A 92 0.08 -5.33 -8.02
N ALA A 93 0.73 -4.35 -8.65
CA ALA A 93 1.09 -3.09 -8.00
C ALA A 93 -0.14 -2.26 -7.63
N GLY A 94 -1.12 -2.17 -8.53
CA GLY A 94 -2.36 -1.43 -8.29
C GLY A 94 -3.27 -2.11 -7.27
N TYR A 95 -3.27 -3.45 -7.19
CA TYR A 95 -3.96 -4.19 -6.12
C TYR A 95 -3.38 -3.81 -4.75
N ALA A 96 -2.05 -3.79 -4.60
CA ALA A 96 -1.41 -3.35 -3.36
C ALA A 96 -1.81 -1.92 -2.97
N LEU A 97 -1.81 -0.98 -3.94
CA LEU A 97 -2.27 0.39 -3.70
C LEU A 97 -3.76 0.47 -3.35
N SER A 98 -4.59 -0.43 -3.88
CA SER A 98 -6.02 -0.48 -3.56
C SER A 98 -6.27 -0.83 -2.09
N THR A 99 -5.43 -1.70 -1.51
CA THR A 99 -5.44 -2.01 -0.08
C THR A 99 -5.08 -0.77 0.74
N LEU A 100 -3.99 -0.07 0.38
CA LEU A 100 -3.61 1.19 1.04
C LEU A 100 -4.69 2.27 0.91
N LEU A 101 -5.39 2.33 -0.23
CA LEU A 101 -6.50 3.26 -0.43
C LEU A 101 -7.68 2.97 0.50
N LYS A 102 -8.04 1.69 0.67
CA LYS A 102 -9.09 1.27 1.62
C LYS A 102 -8.73 1.73 3.03
N TRP A 103 -7.46 1.58 3.44
CA TRP A 103 -6.98 2.04 4.75
C TRP A 103 -7.05 3.56 4.88
N ALA A 104 -6.56 4.29 3.87
CA ALA A 104 -6.58 5.75 3.90
C ALA A 104 -7.98 6.34 3.96
N LYS A 105 -8.94 5.76 3.24
CA LYS A 105 -10.35 6.16 3.30
C LYS A 105 -10.98 5.86 4.66
N ARG A 106 -10.58 4.76 5.30
CA ARG A 106 -11.11 4.36 6.63
C ARG A 106 -10.50 5.15 7.78
N TYR A 107 -9.22 5.51 7.67
CA TYR A 107 -8.44 6.18 8.70
C TYR A 107 -7.75 7.45 8.16
N PRO A 108 -8.53 8.47 7.76
CA PRO A 108 -8.00 9.66 7.08
C PRO A 108 -6.98 10.46 7.90
N GLU A 109 -7.07 10.39 9.24
CA GLU A 109 -6.19 11.12 10.16
C GLU A 109 -4.91 10.37 10.52
N ALA A 110 -4.80 9.10 10.15
CA ALA A 110 -3.60 8.31 10.41
C ALA A 110 -2.46 8.73 9.46
N ILE A 111 -1.23 8.38 9.83
CA ILE A 111 -0.01 8.68 9.09
C ILE A 111 0.53 7.38 8.49
N PHE A 112 0.90 7.43 7.21
CA PHE A 112 1.63 6.34 6.57
C PHE A 112 3.08 6.32 7.03
N GLU A 113 3.59 5.13 7.34
CA GLU A 113 5.02 4.86 7.57
C GLU A 113 5.48 3.85 6.53
N VAL A 114 6.65 4.09 5.91
CA VAL A 114 7.22 3.20 4.87
C VAL A 114 8.69 2.92 5.13
N ASP A 115 8.98 1.68 5.54
CA ASP A 115 10.34 1.17 5.78
C ASP A 115 10.90 0.38 4.59
#